data_AF-A0A1U7EEG5-F1
#
_entry.id   AF-A0A1U7EEG5-F1
#
_cell.length_a   1.000
_cell.length_b   1.000
_cell.length_c   1.000
_cell.angle_alpha   90.00
_cell.angle_beta   90.00
_cell.angle_gamma   90.00
#
_symmetry.space_group_name_H-M   'P 1'
#
loop_
_entity.id
_entity.type
_entity.pdbx_description
1 polymer ?
#
loop_
_entity_poly.entity_id
_entity_poly.type
_entity_poly.pdbx_seq_one_letter_code
_entity_poly.pdbx_strand_id
1 'polypeptide(L)' 'MEQKEWMLSQIKDLQQKSTDYRQIALFQAFEKLIQEQYKRMEQAQGEIDGRMWSPNKWG' A
#
# COMPACT_ATOMS: atom_id res chain seq x y z
N MET A 1 9.20 2.76 -1.52
CA MET A 1 9.39 1.32 -1.75
C MET A 1 9.91 0.64 -0.50
N GLU A 2 11.05 1.07 0.06
CA GLU A 2 11.66 0.49 1.26
C GLU A 2 10.69 0.35 2.47
N GLN A 3 9.94 1.39 2.80
CA GLN A 3 8.97 1.33 3.91
C GLN A 3 7.82 0.34 3.67
N LYS A 4 7.32 0.25 2.42
CA LYS A 4 6.27 -0.70 2.03
C LYS A 4 6.77 -2.13 2.19
N GLU A 5 7.97 -2.40 1.67
CA GLU A 5 8.60 -3.73 1.73
C GLU A 5 8.90 -4.14 3.17
N TRP A 6 9.39 -3.21 4.00
CA TRP A 6 9.57 -3.43 5.42
C TRP A 6 8.24 -3.75 6.13
N MET A 7 7.17 -2.99 5.88
CA MET A 7 5.87 -3.28 6.50
C MET A 7 5.32 -4.65 6.07
N LEU A 8 5.41 -4.99 4.78
CA LEU A 8 4.96 -6.29 4.28
C LEU A 8 5.76 -7.46 4.88
N SER A 9 7.07 -7.29 5.10
CA SER A 9 7.88 -8.32 5.77
C SER A 9 7.44 -8.52 7.22
N GLN A 10 7.15 -7.45 7.96
CA GLN A 10 6.66 -7.57 9.34
C GLN A 10 5.30 -8.26 9.42
N ILE A 11 4.38 -7.95 8.50
CA ILE A 11 3.06 -8.61 8.44
C ILE A 11 3.23 -10.11 8.16
N LYS A 12 4.13 -10.48 7.24
CA LYS A 12 4.44 -11.86 6.93
C LYS A 12 5.04 -12.61 8.11
N ASP A 13 5.97 -11.99 8.84
CA ASP A 13 6.56 -12.57 10.05
C ASP A 13 5.51 -12.80 11.15
N LEU A 14 4.59 -11.86 11.33
CA LEU A 14 3.48 -12.00 12.28
C LEU A 14 2.52 -13.13 11.88
N GLN A 15 2.22 -13.25 10.58
CA GLN A 15 1.39 -14.33 10.05
C GLN A 15 2.05 -15.70 10.25
N GLN A 16 3.36 -15.83 10.06
CA GLN A 16 4.10 -17.08 10.24
C GLN A 16 4.21 -17.50 11.71
N LYS A 17 4.27 -16.54 12.63
CA LYS A 17 4.36 -16.80 14.08
C LYS A 17 3.01 -17.11 14.72
N SER A 18 1.90 -16.81 14.04
CA SER A 18 0.57 -17.04 14.59
C SER A 18 0.06 -18.44 14.27
N THR A 19 -0.55 -19.07 15.27
CA THR A 19 -1.30 -20.34 15.14
C THR A 19 -2.82 -20.14 15.21
N ASP A 20 -3.29 -18.93 15.54
CA ASP A 20 -4.71 -18.58 15.56
C ASP A 20 -5.16 -18.19 14.15
N TYR A 21 -6.07 -18.97 13.58
CA TYR A 21 -6.64 -18.73 12.26
C TYR A 21 -7.21 -17.32 12.08
N ARG A 22 -7.82 -16.73 13.13
CA ARG A 22 -8.39 -15.38 13.06
C ARG A 22 -7.29 -14.32 12.93
N GLN A 23 -6.17 -14.50 13.61
CA GLN A 23 -5.02 -13.61 13.50
C GLN A 23 -4.36 -13.74 12.13
N ILE A 24 -4.21 -14.96 11.61
CA ILE A 24 -3.72 -15.21 10.24
C ILE A 24 -4.61 -14.49 9.22
N ALA A 25 -5.94 -14.64 9.32
CA ALA A 25 -6.88 -13.98 8.43
C ALA A 25 -6.81 -12.44 8.53
N LEU A 26 -6.62 -11.91 9.74
CA LEU A 26 -6.41 -10.48 9.97
C LEU A 26 -5.14 -9.98 9.26
N PHE A 27 -4.01 -10.69 9.40
CA PHE A 27 -2.75 -10.30 8.75
C PHE A 27 -2.85 -10.37 7.23
N GLN A 28 -3.53 -11.37 6.67
CA GLN A 28 -3.81 -11.44 5.22
C GLN A 28 -4.66 -10.27 4.72
N ALA A 29 -5.69 -9.88 5.47
CA ALA A 29 -6.51 -8.71 5.13
C ALA A 29 -5.69 -7.42 5.23
N PHE A 30 -4.83 -7.32 6.23
CA PHE A 30 -3.97 -6.15 6.43
C PHE A 30 -2.92 -6.01 5.33
N GLU A 31 -2.29 -7.11 4.90
CA GLU A 31 -1.37 -7.12 3.75
C GLU A 31 -2.04 -6.52 2.50
N LYS A 32 -3.25 -7.00 2.17
CA LYS A 32 -4.04 -6.49 1.04
C LYS A 32 -4.35 -5.00 1.17
N LEU A 33 -4.72 -4.56 2.37
CA LEU A 33 -5.01 -3.15 2.64
C LEU A 33 -3.77 -2.27 2.38
N ILE A 34 -2.60 -2.66 2.89
CA ILE A 34 -1.35 -1.92 2.69
C ILE A 34 -1.00 -1.82 1.21
N GLN A 35 -1.09 -2.92 0.46
CA GLN A 35 -0.81 -2.93 -0.98
C GLN A 35 -1.70 -1.93 -1.73
N GLU A 36 -3.01 -1.92 -1.40
CA GLU A 36 -3.97 -1.00 -2.01
C GLU A 36 -3.72 0.46 -1.63
N GLN A 37 -3.33 0.75 -0.38
CA GLN A 37 -3.00 2.13 0.01
C GLN A 37 -1.79 2.67 -0.76
N TYR A 38 -0.73 1.88 -0.91
CA TYR A 38 0.43 2.32 -1.69
C TYR A 38 0.08 2.52 -3.18
N LYS A 39 -0.74 1.65 -3.76
CA LYS A 39 -1.25 1.83 -5.12
C LYS A 39 -2.02 3.15 -5.26
N ARG A 40 -2.88 3.49 -4.29
CA ARG A 40 -3.62 4.77 -4.29
C ARG A 40 -2.70 5.97 -4.17
N MET A 41 -1.65 5.88 -3.36
CA MET A 41 -0.65 6.94 -3.24
C MET A 41 0.09 7.16 -4.57
N GLU A 42 0.51 6.09 -5.24
CA GLU A 42 1.14 6.16 -6.56
C GLU A 42 0.20 6.77 -7.61
N GLN A 43 -1.07 6.37 -7.61
CA GLN A 43 -2.08 6.94 -8.51
C GLN A 43 -2.34 8.43 -8.23
N ALA A 44 -2.48 8.81 -6.95
CA ALA A 44 -2.70 10.19 -6.56
C ALA A 44 -1.50 11.08 -6.94
N GLN A 45 -0.28 10.58 -6.77
CA GLN A 45 0.93 11.28 -7.22
C GLN A 45 0.92 11.47 -8.75
N GLY A 46 0.60 10.42 -9.50
CA GLY A 46 0.48 10.49 -10.96
C GLY A 46 -0.61 11.46 -11.44
N GLU A 47 -1.75 11.54 -10.75
CA GLU A 47 -2.79 12.53 -11.06
C GLU A 47 -2.33 13.96 -10.79
N ILE A 48 -1.64 14.20 -9.68
CA ILE A 48 -1.08 15.51 -9.34
C ILE A 48 -0.06 15.93 -10.41
N ASP A 49 0.85 15.03 -10.78
CA ASP A 49 1.87 15.30 -11.81
C ASP A 49 1.24 15.52 -13.19
N GLY A 50 0.23 14.72 -13.57
CA GLY A 50 -0.50 14.88 -14.82
C GLY A 50 -1.29 16.20 -14.89
N ARG A 51 -1.89 16.64 -13.77
CA ARG A 51 -2.53 17.96 -13.67
C ARG A 51 -1.50 19.09 -13.73
N MET A 52 -0.34 18.92 -13.09
CA MET A 52 0.74 19.90 -13.17
C MET A 52 1.29 20.06 -14.58
N TRP A 53 1.36 18.99 -15.37
CA TRP A 53 1.85 19.02 -16.76
C TRP A 53 0.76 19.26 -17.82
N SER A 54 -0.47 19.59 -17.42
CA SER A 54 -1.57 19.90 -18.34
C SER A 54 -1.56 21.38 -18.74
N PRO A 55 -1.10 21.77 -19.94
CA PRO A 55 -0.94 23.18 -20.32
C PRO A 55 -2.28 23.92 -20.39
N ASN A 56 -3.38 23.20 -20.67
CA ASN A 56 -4.76 23.71 -20.64
C ASN A 56 -5.25 24.13 -19.24
N LYS A 57 -4.46 23.91 -18.18
CA LYS A 57 -4.75 24.36 -16.80
C LYS A 57 -3.85 25.50 -16.33
N TRP A 58 -2.92 25.94 -17.17
CA TRP A 58 -1.98 27.01 -16.85
C TRP A 58 -2.51 28.41 -17.23
N GLY A 59 -3.66 28.49 -17.89
CA GLY A 59 -4.39 29.71 -18.25
C GLY A 59 -5.79 29.41 -18.74
#